data_AF-A0A3T0RQ42-F1
#
_entry.id   AF-A0A3T0RQ42-F1
#
_cell.length_a   1.000
_cell.length_b   1.000
_cell.length_c   1.000
_cell.angle_alpha   90.00
_cell.angle_beta   90.00
_cell.angle_gamma   90.00
#
_symmetry.space_group_name_H-M   'P 1'
#
loop_
_entity.id
_entity.type
_entity.pdbx_description
1 polymer ?
#
loop_
_entity_poly.entity_id
_entity_poly.type
_entity_poly.pdbx_seq_one_letter_code
_entity_poly.pdbx_strand_id
1 'polypeptide(L)'
;MKIVRNLLIVILILGTIRLIIPFAALAGVNYVLKYKIEDYTGHVQDLKLNVLRGAVAFEDLHIEKKDKPNALMVDVATIKVNLSWQDFLNKKAQADVQINNLDVVLTELPKKKPPQRGELTFAQIRKKLAESKWASELNKFEIRNASVKFKVPEAKTPLSVSHIDADIYNLHFSPAKDWQLADFALHGFLQGQGEINLNGKVQPLAQPPMVDLNFSMVDFDLKSLNGLLLKLLPLDITRGKLSAYVEAASEKDFSNGYAKIFFDDIDVIANQQKFKSGRHVLIEFGTALGNWVLKNAREKSLAVRVPFKIKYANTDVKTTEALWSTFENKRDELDRKLENSVSFSQNREERSMF
;
A
#
# COMPACT_ATOMS: atom_id res chain seq x y z
N MET A 1 13.88 -44.70 40.36
CA MET A 1 12.59 -44.97 39.67
C MET A 1 11.59 -43.82 39.70
N LYS A 2 11.25 -43.21 40.86
CA LYS A 2 10.25 -42.12 40.93
C LYS A 2 10.59 -40.89 40.06
N ILE A 3 11.86 -40.47 40.05
CA ILE A 3 12.34 -39.32 39.24
C ILE A 3 12.16 -39.60 37.73
N VAL A 4 12.60 -40.77 37.26
CA VAL A 4 12.45 -41.19 35.85
C VAL A 4 10.99 -41.25 35.43
N ARG A 5 10.12 -41.81 36.28
CA ARG A 5 8.66 -41.84 36.03
C ARG A 5 8.07 -40.43 35.93
N ASN A 6 8.42 -39.53 36.84
CA ASN A 6 7.92 -38.16 36.82
C ASN A 6 8.43 -37.41 35.57
N LEU A 7 9.67 -37.63 35.17
CA LEU A 7 10.24 -37.06 33.94
C LEU A 7 9.48 -37.53 32.70
N LEU A 8 9.17 -38.83 32.61
CA LEU A 8 8.39 -39.40 31.52
C LEU A 8 6.98 -38.81 31.47
N ILE A 9 6.33 -38.61 32.63
CA ILE A 9 5.01 -37.95 32.70
C ILE A 9 5.09 -36.51 32.19
N VAL A 10 6.10 -35.74 32.60
CA VAL A 10 6.28 -34.35 32.12
C VAL A 10 6.52 -34.32 30.61
N ILE A 11 7.38 -35.19 30.08
CA ILE A 11 7.63 -35.28 28.63
C ILE A 11 6.35 -35.66 27.88
N LEU A 12 5.57 -36.60 28.40
CA LEU A 12 4.29 -36.98 27.81
C LEU A 12 3.30 -35.82 27.80
N ILE A 13 3.17 -35.09 28.91
CA ILE A 13 2.29 -33.91 29.02
C ILE A 13 2.72 -32.83 28.02
N LEU A 14 4.01 -32.50 27.97
CA LEU A 14 4.54 -31.52 27.02
C LEU A 14 4.34 -31.95 25.57
N GLY A 15 4.51 -33.25 25.29
CA GLY A 15 4.21 -33.85 23.98
C GLY A 15 2.75 -33.66 23.59
N THR A 16 1.81 -34.00 24.48
CA THR A 16 0.38 -33.85 24.24
C THR A 16 -0.03 -32.39 24.07
N ILE A 17 0.46 -31.49 24.91
CA ILE A 17 0.20 -30.04 24.79
C ILE A 17 0.70 -29.54 23.43
N ARG A 18 1.92 -29.91 23.03
CA ARG A 18 2.49 -29.53 21.74
C ARG A 18 1.65 -30.02 20.56
N LEU A 19 1.02 -31.18 20.67
CA LEU A 19 0.11 -31.69 19.64
C LEU A 19 -1.22 -30.92 19.59
N ILE A 20 -1.77 -30.50 20.73
CA ILE A 20 -3.07 -29.82 20.80
C ILE A 20 -2.99 -28.35 20.37
N ILE A 21 -1.90 -27.65 20.68
CA ILE A 21 -1.77 -26.19 20.47
C ILE A 21 -2.10 -25.76 19.02
N PRO A 22 -1.55 -26.38 17.96
CA PRO A 22 -1.83 -25.95 16.59
C PRO A 22 -3.34 -26.03 16.24
N PHE A 23 -4.02 -27.09 16.66
CA PHE A 23 -5.46 -27.25 16.44
C PHE A 23 -6.28 -26.21 17.20
N ALA A 24 -5.94 -25.96 18.47
CA ALA A 24 -6.60 -24.94 19.27
C ALA A 24 -6.38 -23.53 18.70
N ALA A 25 -5.16 -23.24 18.23
CA ALA A 25 -4.83 -21.97 17.58
C ALA A 25 -5.60 -21.79 16.26
N LEU A 26 -5.63 -22.82 15.40
CA LEU A 26 -6.40 -22.82 14.16
C LEU A 26 -7.89 -22.58 14.42
N ALA A 27 -8.47 -23.29 15.39
CA ALA A 27 -9.87 -23.12 15.79
C ALA A 27 -10.16 -21.69 16.30
N GLY A 28 -9.25 -21.13 17.11
CA GLY A 28 -9.37 -19.76 17.61
C GLY A 28 -9.31 -18.72 16.49
N VAL A 29 -8.37 -18.87 15.56
CA VAL A 29 -8.22 -17.99 14.39
C VAL A 29 -9.46 -18.07 13.50
N ASN A 30 -9.91 -19.29 13.16
CA ASN A 30 -11.11 -19.48 12.35
C ASN A 30 -12.38 -18.99 13.03
N TYR A 31 -12.47 -19.04 14.36
CA TYR A 31 -13.58 -18.43 15.10
C TYR A 31 -13.60 -16.91 14.92
N VAL A 32 -12.44 -16.25 15.01
CA VAL A 32 -12.33 -14.79 14.78
C VAL A 32 -12.68 -14.45 13.34
N LEU A 33 -12.09 -15.14 12.36
CA LEU A 33 -12.34 -14.90 10.93
C LEU A 33 -13.81 -15.09 10.55
N LYS A 34 -14.49 -16.06 11.16
CA LYS A 34 -15.90 -16.36 10.87
C LYS A 34 -16.88 -15.37 11.52
N TYR A 35 -16.63 -15.00 12.79
CA TYR A 35 -17.65 -14.31 13.59
C TYR A 35 -17.33 -12.87 13.98
N LYS A 36 -16.06 -12.45 13.92
CA LYS A 36 -15.62 -11.14 14.44
C LYS A 36 -15.36 -10.10 13.37
N ILE A 37 -15.29 -10.51 12.10
CA ILE A 37 -15.25 -9.57 10.98
C ILE A 37 -16.70 -9.27 10.59
N GLU A 38 -17.10 -7.99 10.54
CA GLU A 38 -18.51 -7.59 10.40
C GLU A 38 -19.09 -8.04 9.05
N ASP A 39 -18.59 -7.43 7.97
CA ASP A 39 -19.09 -7.63 6.59
C ASP A 39 -18.48 -8.85 5.89
N TYR A 40 -17.52 -9.52 6.53
CA TYR A 40 -16.72 -10.58 5.93
C TYR A 40 -16.69 -11.83 6.80
N THR A 41 -16.49 -12.97 6.16
CA THR A 41 -16.19 -14.24 6.80
C THR A 41 -14.96 -14.84 6.14
N GLY A 42 -14.19 -15.61 6.88
CA GLY A 42 -13.02 -16.27 6.33
C GLY A 42 -12.66 -17.53 7.07
N HIS A 43 -11.68 -18.22 6.52
CA HIS A 43 -11.07 -19.40 7.12
C HIS A 43 -9.63 -19.53 6.66
N VAL A 44 -8.82 -20.17 7.49
CA VAL A 44 -7.50 -20.70 7.20
C VAL A 44 -7.62 -22.21 7.18
N GLN A 45 -7.04 -22.86 6.18
CA GLN A 45 -7.07 -24.31 6.05
C GLN A 45 -6.17 -25.00 7.07
N ASP A 46 -4.94 -24.51 7.23
CA ASP A 46 -3.95 -25.10 8.13
C ASP A 46 -3.11 -24.04 8.87
N LEU A 47 -2.66 -24.39 10.08
CA LEU A 47 -1.78 -23.57 10.90
C LEU A 47 -0.62 -24.41 11.41
N LYS A 48 0.59 -24.08 10.96
CA LYS A 48 1.82 -24.72 11.40
C LYS A 48 2.50 -23.84 12.44
N LEU A 49 2.63 -24.36 13.65
CA LEU A 49 3.29 -23.67 14.74
C LEU A 49 4.61 -24.34 15.10
N ASN A 50 5.70 -23.56 15.08
CA ASN A 50 6.99 -23.93 15.62
C ASN A 50 7.31 -23.06 16.83
N VAL A 51 6.80 -23.46 18.00
CA VAL A 51 6.98 -22.74 19.26
C VAL A 51 8.46 -22.51 19.57
N LEU A 52 9.33 -23.50 19.37
CA LEU A 52 10.75 -23.38 19.72
C LEU A 52 11.48 -22.33 18.87
N ARG A 53 11.07 -22.16 17.60
CA ARG A 53 11.65 -21.16 16.69
C ARG A 53 10.88 -19.84 16.69
N GLY A 54 9.74 -19.76 17.38
CA GLY A 54 8.89 -18.57 17.41
C GLY A 54 8.19 -18.33 16.09
N ALA A 55 7.96 -19.38 15.29
CA ALA A 55 7.40 -19.26 13.95
C ALA A 55 5.97 -19.80 13.89
N VAL A 56 5.10 -19.08 13.19
CA VAL A 56 3.76 -19.54 12.81
C VAL A 56 3.57 -19.35 11.30
N ALA A 57 2.98 -20.34 10.65
CA ALA A 57 2.59 -20.24 9.25
C ALA A 57 1.10 -20.57 9.12
N PHE A 58 0.37 -19.75 8.37
CA PHE A 58 -1.00 -19.96 7.96
C PHE A 58 -1.00 -20.35 6.50
N GLU A 59 -1.73 -21.41 6.15
CA GLU A 59 -1.85 -21.92 4.78
C GLU A 59 -3.30 -21.78 4.32
N ASP A 60 -3.47 -21.32 3.09
CA ASP A 60 -4.74 -21.14 2.38
C ASP A 60 -5.76 -20.32 3.22
N LEU A 61 -5.46 -19.03 3.38
CA LEU A 61 -6.39 -18.05 3.94
C LEU A 61 -7.33 -17.55 2.86
N HIS A 62 -8.64 -17.70 3.11
CA HIS A 62 -9.68 -17.18 2.25
C HIS A 62 -10.60 -16.24 3.04
N ILE A 63 -10.87 -15.06 2.49
CA ILE A 63 -11.82 -14.08 3.04
C ILE A 63 -12.80 -13.66 1.95
N GLU A 64 -14.09 -13.77 2.25
CA GLU A 64 -15.20 -13.44 1.37
C GLU A 64 -16.23 -12.56 2.09
N LYS A 65 -17.10 -11.93 1.29
CA LYS A 65 -18.24 -11.16 1.81
C LYS A 65 -19.34 -12.09 2.34
N LYS A 66 -19.89 -11.77 3.51
CA LYS A 66 -21.02 -12.54 4.08
C LYS A 66 -22.30 -12.42 3.25
N ASP A 67 -22.56 -11.25 2.69
CA ASP A 67 -23.77 -10.96 1.90
C ASP A 67 -23.68 -11.48 0.45
N LYS A 68 -22.48 -11.79 -0.02
CA LYS A 68 -22.20 -12.34 -1.36
C LYS A 68 -21.23 -13.52 -1.26
N PRO A 69 -21.73 -14.72 -0.89
CA PRO A 69 -20.93 -15.93 -0.86
C PRO A 69 -20.23 -16.14 -2.23
N ASN A 70 -18.96 -16.53 -2.23
CA ASN A 70 -18.09 -16.66 -3.40
C ASN A 70 -17.58 -15.36 -4.05
N ALA A 71 -17.91 -14.18 -3.51
CA ALA A 71 -17.21 -12.95 -3.86
C ALA A 71 -15.88 -12.88 -3.07
N LEU A 72 -14.92 -13.71 -3.47
CA LEU A 72 -13.58 -13.76 -2.89
C LEU A 72 -12.94 -12.36 -2.93
N MET A 73 -12.51 -11.88 -1.78
CA MET A 73 -11.92 -10.56 -1.62
C MET A 73 -10.46 -10.61 -1.23
N VAL A 74 -10.06 -11.58 -0.41
CA VAL A 74 -8.66 -11.82 -0.08
C VAL A 74 -8.41 -13.32 -0.14
N ASP A 75 -7.39 -13.69 -0.87
CA ASP A 75 -6.85 -15.05 -0.97
C ASP A 75 -5.37 -14.99 -0.66
N VAL A 76 -4.88 -15.88 0.19
CA VAL A 76 -3.44 -15.96 0.48
C VAL A 76 -3.03 -17.42 0.61
N ALA A 77 -2.10 -17.86 -0.23
CA ALA A 77 -1.59 -19.22 -0.15
C ALA A 77 -0.80 -19.45 1.16
N THR A 78 0.11 -18.54 1.51
CA THR A 78 0.87 -18.68 2.75
C THR A 78 1.20 -17.34 3.40
N ILE A 79 0.97 -17.26 4.72
CA ILE A 79 1.47 -16.19 5.59
C ILE A 79 2.42 -16.81 6.61
N LYS A 80 3.68 -16.39 6.64
CA LYS A 80 4.67 -16.81 7.64
C LYS A 80 5.03 -15.64 8.53
N VAL A 81 5.03 -15.87 9.83
CA VAL A 81 5.45 -14.91 10.85
C VAL A 81 6.51 -15.57 11.72
N ASN A 82 7.69 -14.97 11.78
CA ASN A 82 8.77 -15.41 12.66
C ASN A 82 8.98 -14.36 13.74
N LEU A 83 9.06 -14.78 15.00
CA LEU A 83 9.32 -13.95 16.15
C LEU A 83 10.68 -14.31 16.76
N SER A 84 11.47 -13.30 17.11
CA SER A 84 12.75 -13.53 17.80
C SER A 84 12.53 -13.74 19.30
N TRP A 85 12.70 -14.97 19.77
CA TRP A 85 12.64 -15.27 21.21
C TRP A 85 13.74 -14.59 22.02
N GLN A 86 14.95 -14.50 21.46
CA GLN A 86 16.09 -13.90 22.14
C GLN A 86 15.84 -12.41 22.41
N ASP A 87 15.26 -11.71 21.45
CA ASP A 87 14.87 -10.30 21.61
C ASP A 87 13.72 -10.14 22.59
N PHE A 88 12.73 -11.05 22.53
CA PHE A 88 11.58 -11.01 23.42
C PHE A 88 11.99 -11.07 24.89
N LEU A 89 12.97 -11.91 25.24
CA LEU A 89 13.55 -11.98 26.60
C LEU A 89 14.22 -10.67 27.04
N ASN A 90 14.70 -9.87 26.08
CA ASN A 90 15.32 -8.56 26.27
C ASN A 90 14.34 -7.38 26.12
N LYS A 91 13.02 -7.62 26.16
CA LYS A 91 11.95 -6.62 25.98
C LYS A 91 11.96 -5.94 24.60
N LYS A 92 12.49 -6.62 23.59
CA LYS A 92 12.45 -6.22 22.19
C LYS A 92 11.56 -7.21 21.44
N ALA A 93 10.54 -6.73 20.75
CA ALA A 93 9.67 -7.56 19.93
C ALA A 93 10.07 -7.38 18.46
N GLN A 94 10.87 -8.29 17.93
CA GLN A 94 11.23 -8.30 16.51
C GLN A 94 10.47 -9.39 15.77
N ALA A 95 9.87 -9.02 14.64
CA ALA A 95 9.14 -9.93 13.78
C ALA A 95 9.62 -9.83 12.32
N ASP A 96 9.58 -10.97 11.64
CA ASP A 96 9.63 -11.04 10.18
C ASP A 96 8.30 -11.61 9.67
N VAL A 97 7.73 -10.99 8.65
CA VAL A 97 6.47 -11.40 8.03
C VAL A 97 6.68 -11.61 6.53
N GLN A 98 6.23 -12.75 6.02
CA GLN A 98 6.25 -13.05 4.59
C GLN A 98 4.87 -13.50 4.15
N ILE A 99 4.36 -12.88 3.10
CA ILE A 99 3.09 -13.20 2.45
C ILE A 99 3.40 -13.63 1.02
N ASN A 100 2.97 -14.83 0.64
CA ASN A 100 3.15 -15.35 -0.72
C ASN A 100 1.80 -15.59 -1.37
N ASN A 101 1.69 -15.22 -2.66
CA ASN A 101 0.51 -15.44 -3.48
C ASN A 101 -0.74 -14.84 -2.83
N LEU A 102 -0.73 -13.51 -2.70
CA LEU A 102 -1.84 -12.73 -2.17
C LEU A 102 -2.69 -12.20 -3.33
N ASP A 103 -3.96 -12.59 -3.42
CA ASP A 103 -4.91 -12.02 -4.36
C ASP A 103 -5.95 -11.17 -3.62
N VAL A 104 -6.09 -9.91 -4.02
CA VAL A 104 -7.07 -8.99 -3.42
C VAL A 104 -8.03 -8.47 -4.49
N VAL A 105 -9.33 -8.56 -4.23
CA VAL A 105 -10.37 -7.99 -5.09
C VAL A 105 -11.16 -6.93 -4.33
N LEU A 106 -11.06 -5.70 -4.79
CA LEU A 106 -11.75 -4.54 -4.22
C LEU A 106 -12.92 -4.16 -5.13
N THR A 107 -14.15 -4.21 -4.61
CA THR A 107 -15.38 -3.93 -5.38
C THR A 107 -16.04 -2.60 -5.03
N GLU A 108 -15.76 -2.05 -3.86
CA GLU A 108 -16.31 -0.78 -3.38
C GLU A 108 -15.20 -0.05 -2.61
N LEU A 109 -15.09 1.27 -2.81
CA LEU A 109 -14.33 2.09 -1.87
C LEU A 109 -15.12 2.11 -0.56
N PRO A 110 -14.49 1.85 0.59
CA PRO A 110 -15.19 1.87 1.86
C PRO A 110 -15.86 3.24 2.03
N LYS A 111 -17.20 3.24 2.14
CA LYS A 111 -17.93 4.43 2.58
C LYS A 111 -17.34 4.80 3.94
N LYS A 112 -16.98 6.06 4.16
CA LYS A 112 -16.53 6.56 5.48
C LYS A 112 -17.66 6.32 6.49
N LYS A 113 -17.70 5.13 7.09
CA LYS A 113 -18.45 4.88 8.31
C LYS A 113 -17.54 5.32 9.47
N PRO A 114 -18.06 6.07 10.46
CA PRO A 114 -17.29 6.29 11.67
C PRO A 114 -16.93 4.93 12.29
N PRO A 115 -15.71 4.78 12.85
CA PRO A 115 -15.27 3.53 13.46
C PRO A 115 -16.26 3.13 14.56
N GLN A 116 -16.69 1.87 14.54
CA GLN A 116 -17.68 1.37 15.50
C GLN A 116 -17.05 1.12 16.87
N ARG A 117 -17.88 1.03 17.92
CA ARG A 117 -17.44 0.84 19.30
C ARG A 117 -16.70 -0.50 19.44
N GLY A 118 -15.37 -0.45 19.51
CA GLY A 118 -14.48 -1.62 19.63
C GLY A 118 -13.47 -1.78 18.49
N GLU A 119 -13.65 -1.07 17.38
CA GLU A 119 -12.65 -1.00 16.31
C GLU A 119 -11.48 -0.11 16.73
N LEU A 120 -10.26 -0.62 16.61
CA LEU A 120 -9.06 0.15 16.87
C LEU A 120 -8.76 1.04 15.66
N THR A 121 -8.86 2.35 15.83
CA THR A 121 -8.43 3.30 14.80
C THR A 121 -6.90 3.32 14.71
N PHE A 122 -6.36 3.72 13.56
CA PHE A 122 -4.91 3.87 13.40
C PHE A 122 -4.31 4.82 14.45
N ALA A 123 -5.03 5.89 14.83
CA ALA A 123 -4.62 6.79 15.90
C ALA A 123 -4.55 6.08 17.27
N GLN A 124 -5.49 5.18 17.57
CA GLN A 124 -5.46 4.37 18.79
C GLN A 124 -4.36 3.32 18.77
N ILE A 125 -4.13 2.65 17.63
CA ILE A 125 -3.02 1.70 17.44
C ILE A 125 -1.70 2.42 17.68
N ARG A 126 -1.49 3.55 17.01
CA ARG A 126 -0.32 4.40 17.20
C ARG A 126 -0.15 4.81 18.65
N LYS A 127 -1.21 5.26 19.32
CA LYS A 127 -1.15 5.63 20.76
C LYS A 127 -0.70 4.44 21.62
N LYS A 128 -1.29 3.26 21.40
CA LYS A 128 -0.92 2.03 22.13
C LYS A 128 0.54 1.63 21.88
N LEU A 129 1.01 1.74 20.64
CA LEU A 129 2.39 1.44 20.27
C LEU A 129 3.36 2.48 20.88
N ALA A 130 2.98 3.76 20.88
CA ALA A 130 3.74 4.85 21.46
C ALA A 130 3.87 4.75 23.00
N GLU A 131 2.83 4.26 23.66
CA GLU A 131 2.80 4.05 25.12
C GLU A 131 3.42 2.70 25.53
N SER A 132 3.78 1.85 24.57
CA SER A 132 4.36 0.54 24.83
C SER A 132 5.75 0.67 25.43
N LYS A 133 6.00 -0.08 26.51
CA LYS A 133 7.34 -0.22 27.11
C LYS A 133 8.26 -1.16 26.31
N TRP A 134 7.73 -1.79 25.26
CA TRP A 134 8.45 -2.73 24.40
C TRP A 134 8.90 -2.01 23.14
N ALA A 135 10.19 -2.09 22.83
CA ALA A 135 10.68 -1.72 21.50
C ALA A 135 10.16 -2.77 20.51
N SER A 136 9.24 -2.38 19.65
CA SER A 136 8.61 -3.28 18.68
C SER A 136 9.06 -2.90 17.28
N GLU A 137 9.49 -3.89 16.52
CA GLU A 137 10.08 -3.72 15.19
C GLU A 137 9.62 -4.84 14.27
N LEU A 138 9.29 -4.46 13.04
CA LEU A 138 9.14 -5.38 11.93
C LEU A 138 10.41 -5.26 11.09
N ASN A 139 11.33 -6.19 11.31
CA ASN A 139 12.64 -6.19 10.67
C ASN A 139 12.52 -6.43 9.17
N LYS A 140 11.67 -7.39 8.79
CA LYS A 140 11.38 -7.69 7.40
C LYS A 140 9.89 -7.93 7.16
N PHE A 141 9.31 -7.23 6.20
CA PHE A 141 7.96 -7.49 5.68
C PHE A 141 8.04 -7.70 4.18
N GLU A 142 7.67 -8.89 3.72
CA GLU A 142 7.72 -9.26 2.32
C GLU A 142 6.35 -9.67 1.81
N ILE A 143 5.99 -9.16 0.65
CA ILE A 143 4.93 -9.69 -0.19
C ILE A 143 5.60 -10.21 -1.46
N ARG A 144 5.26 -11.44 -1.85
CA ARG A 144 5.73 -12.06 -3.09
C ARG A 144 4.56 -12.50 -3.94
N ASN A 145 4.64 -12.16 -5.22
CA ASN A 145 3.67 -12.56 -6.24
C ASN A 145 2.22 -12.25 -5.84
N ALA A 146 1.92 -11.00 -5.51
CA ALA A 146 0.57 -10.57 -5.21
C ALA A 146 -0.16 -9.99 -6.43
N SER A 147 -1.49 -9.98 -6.38
CA SER A 147 -2.32 -9.26 -7.34
C SER A 147 -3.44 -8.49 -6.64
N VAL A 148 -3.76 -7.32 -7.17
CA VAL A 148 -4.86 -6.48 -6.69
C VAL A 148 -5.74 -6.10 -7.86
N LYS A 149 -7.04 -6.39 -7.77
CA LYS A 149 -8.05 -6.06 -8.78
C LYS A 149 -9.07 -5.10 -8.18
N PHE A 150 -9.17 -3.90 -8.74
CA PHE A 150 -10.19 -2.92 -8.40
C PHE A 150 -11.32 -2.99 -9.45
N LYS A 151 -12.48 -3.47 -9.03
CA LYS A 151 -13.71 -3.47 -9.82
C LYS A 151 -14.44 -2.16 -9.59
N VAL A 152 -14.48 -1.31 -10.61
CA VAL A 152 -15.29 -0.09 -10.60
C VAL A 152 -16.70 -0.45 -11.03
N PRO A 153 -17.75 -0.09 -10.27
CA PRO A 153 -19.13 -0.33 -10.67
C PRO A 153 -19.42 0.21 -12.07
N GLU A 154 -20.05 -0.62 -12.91
CA GLU A 154 -20.44 -0.29 -14.29
C GLU A 154 -19.28 -0.01 -15.27
N ALA A 155 -18.02 -0.13 -14.85
CA ALA A 155 -16.88 -0.11 -15.77
C ALA A 155 -16.74 -1.47 -16.47
N LYS A 156 -16.41 -1.46 -17.77
CA LYS A 156 -16.27 -2.69 -18.57
C LYS A 156 -15.08 -3.55 -18.15
N THR A 157 -14.02 -2.91 -17.68
CA THR A 157 -12.74 -3.54 -17.36
C THR A 157 -12.31 -3.15 -15.95
N PRO A 158 -11.93 -4.09 -15.07
CA PRO A 158 -11.35 -3.75 -13.79
C PRO A 158 -9.96 -3.13 -14.00
N LEU A 159 -9.52 -2.36 -13.00
CA LEU A 159 -8.11 -1.99 -12.87
C LEU A 159 -7.40 -3.13 -12.16
N SER A 160 -6.26 -3.57 -12.66
CA SER A 160 -5.48 -4.61 -12.00
C SER A 160 -4.01 -4.26 -11.92
N VAL A 161 -3.38 -4.67 -10.83
CA VAL A 161 -1.93 -4.69 -10.66
C VAL A 161 -1.56 -6.12 -10.31
N SER A 162 -0.57 -6.69 -10.98
CA SER A 162 -0.19 -8.10 -10.87
C SER A 162 1.30 -8.28 -10.69
N HIS A 163 1.72 -9.47 -10.27
CA HIS A 163 3.12 -9.82 -9.96
C HIS A 163 3.75 -8.78 -9.02
N ILE A 164 2.99 -8.42 -7.98
CA ILE A 164 3.43 -7.43 -7.00
C ILE A 164 4.40 -8.10 -6.06
N ASP A 165 5.63 -7.63 -6.07
CA ASP A 165 6.64 -7.93 -5.06
C ASP A 165 6.89 -6.66 -4.25
N ALA A 166 6.80 -6.76 -2.92
CA ALA A 166 7.02 -5.62 -2.04
C ALA A 166 7.84 -6.01 -0.82
N ASP A 167 8.65 -5.06 -0.36
CA ASP A 167 9.57 -5.21 0.74
C ASP A 167 9.49 -3.97 1.64
N ILE A 168 9.48 -4.19 2.95
CA ILE A 168 9.74 -3.15 3.96
C ILE A 168 10.75 -3.69 4.95
N TYR A 169 11.80 -2.90 5.22
CA TYR A 169 12.88 -3.25 6.13
C TYR A 169 12.96 -2.26 7.30
N ASN A 170 13.21 -2.80 8.51
CA ASN A 170 13.46 -2.03 9.73
C ASN A 170 12.32 -1.05 10.09
N LEU A 171 11.07 -1.52 10.07
CA LEU A 171 9.92 -0.72 10.47
C LEU A 171 9.78 -0.71 11.99
N HIS A 172 10.17 0.40 12.62
CA HIS A 172 10.06 0.60 14.06
C HIS A 172 8.68 1.14 14.46
N PHE A 173 8.04 0.49 15.44
CA PHE A 173 6.73 0.88 15.95
C PHE A 173 6.76 1.71 17.24
N SER A 174 7.91 1.75 17.93
CA SER A 174 8.08 2.60 19.11
C SER A 174 8.60 3.99 18.72
N PRO A 175 8.28 5.04 19.49
CA PRO A 175 8.94 6.32 19.34
C PRO A 175 10.37 6.17 19.86
N ALA A 176 11.28 5.73 18.99
CA ALA A 176 12.70 5.99 19.22
C ALA A 176 12.88 7.52 19.28
N LYS A 177 13.90 7.99 20.01
CA LYS A 177 14.23 9.42 20.10
C LYS A 177 14.35 10.07 18.71
N ASP A 178 14.71 9.28 17.71
CA ASP A 178 14.80 9.66 16.32
C ASP A 178 13.89 8.73 15.51
N TRP A 179 12.83 9.27 14.92
CA TRP A 179 11.87 8.55 14.07
C TRP A 179 12.58 7.99 12.83
N GLN A 180 13.23 6.82 12.99
CA GLN A 180 13.95 6.14 11.92
C GLN A 180 12.98 5.77 10.79
N LEU A 181 13.39 6.06 9.56
CA LEU A 181 12.63 5.71 8.37
C LEU A 181 12.94 4.27 7.98
N ALA A 182 11.90 3.49 7.69
CA ALA A 182 11.97 2.15 7.13
C ALA A 182 12.19 2.25 5.62
N ASP A 183 13.10 1.44 5.07
CA ASP A 183 13.25 1.32 3.62
C ASP A 183 12.10 0.49 3.05
N PHE A 184 11.57 0.89 1.90
CA PHE A 184 10.57 0.12 1.18
C PHE A 184 10.85 0.07 -0.32
N ALA A 185 10.45 -1.03 -0.94
CA ALA A 185 10.45 -1.20 -2.38
C ALA A 185 9.21 -1.98 -2.80
N LEU A 186 8.68 -1.68 -3.98
CA LEU A 186 7.55 -2.35 -4.61
C LEU A 186 7.77 -2.37 -6.11
N HIS A 187 7.60 -3.54 -6.70
CA HIS A 187 7.58 -3.79 -8.14
C HIS A 187 6.25 -4.44 -8.52
N GLY A 188 5.77 -4.21 -9.74
CA GLY A 188 4.63 -4.94 -10.30
C GLY A 188 4.20 -4.41 -11.66
N PHE A 189 3.10 -4.94 -12.18
CA PHE A 189 2.61 -4.59 -13.53
C PHE A 189 1.15 -4.14 -13.51
N LEU A 190 0.91 -2.89 -13.89
CA LEU A 190 -0.41 -2.32 -14.15
C LEU A 190 -1.00 -2.92 -15.43
N GLN A 191 -2.20 -3.50 -15.33
CA GLN A 191 -2.89 -4.22 -16.40
C GLN A 191 -1.98 -5.24 -17.12
N GLY A 192 -1.00 -5.81 -16.40
CA GLY A 192 -0.06 -6.80 -16.94
C GLY A 192 1.00 -6.26 -17.92
N GLN A 193 1.08 -4.94 -18.13
CA GLN A 193 1.99 -4.34 -19.13
C GLN A 193 2.74 -3.10 -18.64
N GLY A 194 2.15 -2.29 -17.76
CA GLY A 194 2.79 -1.08 -17.24
C GLY A 194 3.64 -1.42 -16.04
N GLU A 195 4.94 -1.60 -16.26
CA GLU A 195 5.87 -1.84 -15.16
C GLU A 195 5.84 -0.65 -14.20
N ILE A 196 5.55 -0.94 -12.93
CA ILE A 196 5.54 0.01 -11.82
C ILE A 196 6.73 -0.30 -10.93
N ASN A 197 7.51 0.72 -10.63
CA ASN A 197 8.55 0.70 -9.62
C ASN A 197 8.26 1.79 -8.60
N LEU A 198 8.24 1.44 -7.33
CA LEU A 198 8.00 2.34 -6.21
C LEU A 198 9.01 2.02 -5.12
N ASN A 199 9.80 2.99 -4.66
CA ASN A 199 10.76 2.78 -3.58
C ASN A 199 10.98 4.05 -2.77
N GLY A 200 11.61 3.88 -1.61
CA GLY A 200 12.05 4.99 -0.79
C GLY A 200 12.07 4.65 0.69
N LYS A 201 11.75 5.64 1.52
CA LYS A 201 11.81 5.55 2.97
C LYS A 201 10.51 6.04 3.62
N VAL A 202 10.05 5.39 4.68
CA VAL A 202 8.77 5.71 5.33
C VAL A 202 8.81 5.56 6.85
N GLN A 203 8.15 6.46 7.57
CA GLN A 203 7.82 6.28 8.98
C GLN A 203 6.33 6.58 9.17
N PRO A 204 5.47 5.54 9.11
CA PRO A 204 4.02 5.71 9.10
C PRO A 204 3.46 6.14 10.46
N LEU A 205 4.22 5.98 11.55
CA LEU A 205 3.79 6.39 12.89
C LEU A 205 4.16 7.84 13.25
N ALA A 206 5.01 8.51 12.45
CA ALA A 206 5.32 9.93 12.63
C ALA A 206 4.05 10.79 12.43
N GLN A 207 4.07 12.00 13.01
CA GLN A 207 2.98 12.96 12.88
C GLN A 207 3.46 14.28 12.26
N PRO A 208 3.05 14.57 11.02
CA PRO A 208 2.39 13.67 10.05
C PRO A 208 3.35 12.54 9.57
N PRO A 209 2.85 11.52 8.85
CA PRO A 209 3.71 10.46 8.32
C PRO A 209 4.86 11.05 7.48
N MET A 210 6.06 10.55 7.75
CA MET A 210 7.26 10.92 7.00
C MET A 210 7.45 9.93 5.86
N VAL A 211 7.67 10.45 4.66
CA VAL A 211 7.78 9.67 3.43
C VAL A 211 8.83 10.33 2.56
N ASP A 212 9.72 9.53 2.00
CA ASP A 212 10.57 9.84 0.86
C ASP A 212 10.24 8.78 -0.18
N LEU A 213 9.76 9.18 -1.35
CA LEU A 213 9.13 8.29 -2.30
C LEU A 213 9.55 8.63 -3.72
N ASN A 214 10.00 7.59 -4.41
CA ASN A 214 10.29 7.57 -5.83
C ASN A 214 9.34 6.58 -6.49
N PHE A 215 8.62 7.03 -7.52
CA PHE A 215 7.75 6.21 -8.33
C PHE A 215 8.09 6.37 -9.81
N SER A 216 8.06 5.26 -10.55
CA SER A 216 8.12 5.29 -11.99
C SER A 216 7.19 4.26 -12.60
N MET A 217 6.61 4.63 -13.74
CA MET A 217 5.88 3.75 -14.63
C MET A 217 6.25 4.12 -16.06
N VAL A 218 6.61 3.13 -16.87
CA VAL A 218 7.15 3.38 -18.22
C VAL A 218 6.31 2.65 -19.25
N ASP A 219 6.07 3.32 -20.38
CA ASP A 219 5.48 2.73 -21.59
C ASP A 219 4.14 2.03 -21.40
N PHE A 220 3.35 2.46 -20.42
CA PHE A 220 2.05 1.88 -20.15
C PHE A 220 1.06 2.20 -21.27
N ASP A 221 0.49 1.19 -21.94
CA ASP A 221 -0.53 1.42 -22.96
C ASP A 221 -1.87 1.85 -22.33
N LEU A 222 -2.23 3.11 -22.60
CA LEU A 222 -3.41 3.78 -22.07
C LEU A 222 -4.72 3.19 -22.57
N LYS A 223 -4.71 2.52 -23.73
CA LYS A 223 -5.90 1.88 -24.28
C LYS A 223 -6.45 0.82 -23.34
N SER A 224 -5.57 0.16 -22.57
CA SER A 224 -5.98 -0.82 -21.54
C SER A 224 -6.83 -0.22 -20.41
N LEU A 225 -6.80 1.10 -20.23
CA LEU A 225 -7.66 1.83 -19.29
C LEU A 225 -8.92 2.40 -19.94
N ASN A 226 -9.14 2.25 -21.25
CA ASN A 226 -10.24 2.96 -21.92
C ASN A 226 -11.61 2.67 -21.28
N GLY A 227 -11.85 1.42 -20.87
CA GLY A 227 -13.09 1.05 -20.18
C GLY A 227 -13.30 1.74 -18.82
N LEU A 228 -12.21 2.11 -18.13
CA LEU A 228 -12.24 2.88 -16.89
C LEU A 228 -12.30 4.38 -17.15
N LEU A 229 -11.49 4.86 -18.11
CA LEU A 229 -11.43 6.26 -18.49
C LEU A 229 -12.82 6.71 -18.95
N LEU A 230 -13.43 6.09 -19.97
CA LEU A 230 -14.79 6.42 -20.43
C LEU A 230 -15.83 6.60 -19.31
N LYS A 231 -15.67 5.89 -18.18
CA LYS A 231 -16.54 6.01 -17.00
C LYS A 231 -16.17 7.18 -16.08
N LEU A 232 -14.88 7.37 -15.81
CA LEU A 232 -14.36 8.33 -14.82
C LEU A 232 -14.06 9.70 -15.43
N LEU A 233 -13.49 9.70 -16.63
CA LEU A 233 -13.11 10.86 -17.44
C LEU A 233 -13.70 10.60 -18.85
N PRO A 234 -14.72 11.33 -19.35
CA PRO A 234 -15.37 11.10 -20.65
C PRO A 234 -14.43 11.30 -21.88
N LEU A 235 -13.36 10.53 -21.91
CA LEU A 235 -12.24 10.48 -22.82
C LEU A 235 -12.26 9.08 -23.44
N ASP A 236 -12.27 9.03 -24.76
CA ASP A 236 -12.08 7.80 -25.50
C ASP A 236 -10.62 7.76 -25.99
N ILE A 237 -9.81 6.86 -25.43
CA ILE A 237 -8.41 6.67 -25.84
C ILE A 237 -8.33 5.44 -26.74
N THR A 238 -8.04 5.67 -28.02
CA THR A 238 -7.89 4.63 -29.03
C THR A 238 -6.47 4.10 -29.11
N ARG A 239 -5.47 4.95 -28.81
CA ARG A 239 -4.04 4.68 -28.80
C ARG A 239 -3.28 5.64 -27.89
N GLY A 240 -2.17 5.18 -27.33
CA GLY A 240 -1.18 6.04 -26.68
C GLY A 240 -0.44 5.33 -25.56
N LYS A 241 0.81 5.71 -25.34
CA LYS A 241 1.59 5.26 -24.18
C LYS A 241 1.68 6.35 -23.12
N LEU A 242 1.73 5.94 -21.86
CA LEU A 242 1.92 6.80 -20.70
C LEU A 242 3.19 6.38 -19.95
N SER A 243 4.07 7.35 -19.72
CA SER A 243 5.14 7.20 -18.72
C SER A 243 4.97 8.26 -17.64
N ALA A 244 5.22 7.89 -16.39
CA ALA A 244 5.12 8.77 -15.24
C ALA A 244 6.30 8.58 -14.29
N TYR A 245 6.85 9.68 -13.78
CA TYR A 245 7.93 9.69 -12.80
C TYR A 245 7.54 10.66 -11.69
N VAL A 246 7.58 10.22 -10.44
CA VAL A 246 7.18 11.04 -9.29
C VAL A 246 8.24 10.94 -8.22
N GLU A 247 8.63 12.10 -7.70
CA GLU A 247 9.38 12.20 -6.45
C GLU A 247 8.54 13.00 -5.45
N ALA A 248 8.46 12.49 -4.23
CA ALA A 248 7.73 13.13 -3.16
C ALA A 248 8.48 12.95 -1.84
N ALA A 249 8.65 14.03 -1.09
CA ALA A 249 9.13 13.99 0.27
C ALA A 249 8.14 14.68 1.21
N SER A 250 8.05 14.20 2.44
CA SER A 250 7.22 14.73 3.51
C SER A 250 8.10 15.13 4.69
N GLU A 251 8.07 16.41 5.04
CA GLU A 251 8.76 16.95 6.21
C GLU A 251 7.81 17.84 7.02
N LYS A 252 7.58 17.49 8.29
CA LYS A 252 6.65 18.21 9.19
C LYS A 252 5.29 18.40 8.50
N ASP A 253 4.70 19.59 8.56
CA ASP A 253 3.34 19.86 8.11
C ASP A 253 3.16 19.98 6.58
N PHE A 254 4.16 19.62 5.77
CA PHE A 254 4.01 19.64 4.32
C PHE A 254 4.69 18.46 3.63
N SER A 255 4.15 18.11 2.46
CA SER A 255 4.86 17.33 1.45
C SER A 255 5.10 18.16 0.22
N ASN A 256 6.25 17.96 -0.40
CA ASN A 256 6.63 18.58 -1.65
C ASN A 256 7.12 17.52 -2.62
N GLY A 257 7.03 17.83 -3.90
CA GLY A 257 7.45 16.90 -4.93
C GLY A 257 7.13 17.40 -6.31
N TYR A 258 7.30 16.52 -7.27
CA TYR A 258 6.87 16.76 -8.63
C TYR A 258 6.41 15.45 -9.28
N ALA A 259 5.55 15.57 -10.29
CA ALA A 259 5.22 14.50 -11.21
C ALA A 259 5.62 14.91 -12.62
N LYS A 260 6.37 14.08 -13.33
CA LYS A 260 6.62 14.19 -14.77
C LYS A 260 5.77 13.14 -15.48
N ILE A 261 4.96 13.58 -16.43
CA ILE A 261 4.04 12.72 -17.16
C ILE A 261 4.29 12.92 -18.65
N PHE A 262 4.45 11.81 -19.36
CA PHE A 262 4.72 11.76 -20.79
C PHE A 262 3.63 10.95 -21.48
N PHE A 263 3.09 11.50 -22.56
CA PHE A 263 2.18 10.81 -23.46
C PHE A 263 2.85 10.68 -24.82
N ASP A 264 2.82 9.48 -25.41
CA ASP A 264 3.37 9.21 -26.74
C ASP A 264 2.33 8.58 -27.66
N ASP A 265 2.32 9.07 -28.90
CA ASP A 265 1.41 8.67 -29.97
C ASP A 265 -0.05 8.60 -29.51
N ILE A 266 -0.45 9.60 -28.73
CA ILE A 266 -1.77 9.67 -28.12
C ILE A 266 -2.83 10.05 -29.16
N ASP A 267 -3.91 9.27 -29.19
CA ASP A 267 -5.11 9.54 -29.95
C ASP A 267 -6.30 9.49 -29.00
N VAL A 268 -6.92 10.65 -28.80
CA VAL A 268 -7.98 10.86 -27.81
C VAL A 268 -9.13 11.66 -28.41
N ILE A 269 -10.35 11.20 -28.15
CA ILE A 269 -11.58 11.86 -28.61
C ILE A 269 -12.40 12.21 -27.38
N ALA A 270 -12.81 13.49 -27.29
CA ALA A 270 -13.74 13.93 -26.27
C ALA A 270 -15.15 13.43 -26.60
N ASN A 271 -15.78 12.72 -25.65
CA ASN A 271 -17.17 12.32 -25.82
C ASN A 271 -18.09 13.42 -25.24
N GLN A 272 -19.28 13.64 -25.81
CA GLN A 272 -20.17 14.76 -25.43
C GLN A 272 -20.80 14.65 -24.01
N GLN A 273 -20.30 13.76 -23.16
CA GLN A 273 -20.82 13.59 -21.81
C GLN A 273 -20.17 14.60 -20.85
N LYS A 274 -21.00 15.24 -20.03
CA LYS A 274 -20.54 16.21 -19.02
C LYS A 274 -19.71 15.49 -17.95
N PHE A 275 -18.52 16.03 -17.68
CA PHE A 275 -17.67 15.60 -16.57
C PHE A 275 -18.46 15.64 -15.25
N LYS A 276 -18.46 14.53 -14.51
CA LYS A 276 -18.92 14.54 -13.12
C LYS A 276 -17.79 15.08 -12.25
N SER A 277 -17.94 16.33 -11.80
CA SER A 277 -17.00 16.92 -10.85
C SER A 277 -17.18 16.25 -9.47
N GLY A 278 -16.10 15.64 -8.96
CA GLY A 278 -16.02 15.13 -7.59
C GLY A 278 -15.15 16.06 -6.75
N ARG A 279 -15.49 16.27 -5.47
CA ARG A 279 -14.75 17.17 -4.56
C ARG A 279 -13.42 16.59 -4.05
N HIS A 280 -12.71 15.79 -4.86
CA HIS A 280 -11.46 15.13 -4.48
C HIS A 280 -10.31 15.56 -5.39
N VAL A 281 -9.19 15.98 -4.79
CA VAL A 281 -7.98 16.49 -5.47
C VAL A 281 -7.48 15.57 -6.59
N LEU A 282 -7.51 14.24 -6.41
CA LEU A 282 -7.07 13.30 -7.45
C LEU A 282 -8.00 13.31 -8.69
N ILE A 283 -9.30 13.48 -8.49
CA ILE A 283 -10.29 13.54 -9.57
C ILE A 283 -10.14 14.88 -10.31
N GLU A 284 -9.92 15.97 -9.57
CA GLU A 284 -9.65 17.30 -10.14
C GLU A 284 -8.37 17.29 -10.98
N PHE A 285 -7.28 16.70 -10.45
CA PHE A 285 -6.03 16.49 -11.19
C PHE A 285 -6.29 15.73 -12.50
N GLY A 286 -6.95 14.56 -12.42
CA GLY A 286 -7.22 13.72 -13.59
C GLY A 286 -8.09 14.42 -14.64
N THR A 287 -9.07 15.21 -14.19
CA THR A 287 -9.96 15.99 -15.08
C THR A 287 -9.19 17.12 -15.77
N ALA A 288 -8.36 17.86 -15.03
CA ALA A 288 -7.58 18.96 -15.57
C ALA A 288 -6.52 18.44 -16.57
N LEU A 289 -5.82 17.36 -16.21
CA LEU A 289 -4.85 16.70 -17.10
C LEU A 289 -5.54 16.16 -18.35
N GLY A 290 -6.68 15.48 -18.21
CA GLY A 290 -7.46 14.97 -19.34
C GLY A 290 -7.91 16.07 -20.30
N ASN A 291 -8.39 17.19 -19.78
CA ASN A 291 -8.76 18.37 -20.58
C ASN A 291 -7.55 18.99 -21.29
N TRP A 292 -6.39 19.03 -20.63
CA TRP A 292 -5.16 19.52 -21.25
C TRP A 292 -4.68 18.60 -22.38
N VAL A 293 -4.70 17.28 -22.17
CA VAL A 293 -4.36 16.30 -23.20
C VAL A 293 -5.31 16.44 -24.40
N LEU A 294 -6.62 16.58 -24.18
CA LEU A 294 -7.60 16.83 -25.25
C LEU A 294 -7.30 18.09 -26.07
N LYS A 295 -6.97 19.20 -25.39
CA LYS A 295 -6.64 20.48 -26.07
C LYS A 295 -5.40 20.36 -26.94
N ASN A 296 -4.45 19.52 -26.55
CA ASN A 296 -3.19 19.30 -27.28
C ASN A 296 -3.19 17.99 -28.07
N ALA A 297 -4.34 17.35 -28.29
CA ALA A 297 -4.43 16.05 -28.96
C ALA A 297 -3.94 16.04 -30.42
N ARG A 298 -3.72 17.22 -31.03
CA ARG A 298 -3.07 17.35 -32.34
C ARG A 298 -1.58 17.01 -32.30
N GLU A 299 -0.96 17.14 -31.14
CA GLU A 299 0.44 16.82 -30.93
C GLU A 299 0.56 15.34 -30.60
N LYS A 300 1.47 14.63 -31.28
CA LYS A 300 1.66 13.19 -31.07
C LYS A 300 2.32 12.86 -29.73
N SER A 301 3.13 13.78 -29.21
CA SER A 301 3.85 13.58 -27.94
C SER A 301 3.69 14.79 -27.06
N LEU A 302 3.28 14.54 -25.82
CA LEU A 302 3.07 15.55 -24.79
C LEU A 302 3.94 15.22 -23.59
N ALA A 303 4.50 16.23 -22.93
CA ALA A 303 5.08 16.05 -21.60
C ALA A 303 4.71 17.22 -20.70
N VAL A 304 4.47 16.92 -19.43
CA VAL A 304 4.15 17.93 -18.43
C VAL A 304 4.87 17.63 -17.13
N ARG A 305 5.39 18.68 -16.48
CA ARG A 305 5.92 18.61 -15.12
C ARG A 305 4.98 19.36 -14.19
N VAL A 306 4.48 18.66 -13.19
CA VAL A 306 3.56 19.19 -12.19
C VAL A 306 4.27 19.23 -10.84
N PRO A 307 4.87 20.36 -10.44
CA PRO A 307 5.35 20.52 -9.07
C PRO A 307 4.15 20.54 -8.13
N PHE A 308 4.27 19.94 -6.95
CA PHE A 308 3.22 20.00 -5.94
C PHE A 308 3.76 20.29 -4.55
N LYS A 309 2.95 20.99 -3.76
CA LYS A 309 3.16 21.20 -2.33
C LYS A 309 1.82 21.02 -1.63
N ILE A 310 1.77 20.06 -0.72
CA ILE A 310 0.58 19.69 0.04
C ILE A 310 0.83 20.08 1.49
N LYS A 311 -0.04 20.91 2.08
CA LYS A 311 0.02 21.25 3.50
C LYS A 311 -0.97 20.39 4.29
N TYR A 312 -0.49 19.77 5.37
CA TYR A 312 -1.28 19.01 6.33
C TYR A 312 -1.84 19.95 7.40
N ALA A 313 -2.89 20.72 7.09
CA ALA A 313 -3.56 21.57 8.09
C ALA A 313 -4.87 20.91 8.54
N ASN A 314 -4.96 20.46 9.80
CA ASN A 314 -6.17 19.88 10.42
C ASN A 314 -6.99 18.97 9.48
N THR A 315 -6.48 17.78 9.15
CA THR A 315 -7.19 16.73 8.38
C THR A 315 -7.66 17.12 6.96
N ASP A 316 -7.56 18.39 6.57
CA ASP A 316 -7.97 18.91 5.27
C ASP A 316 -6.73 19.28 4.44
N VAL A 317 -6.54 18.53 3.36
CA VAL A 317 -5.51 18.78 2.36
C VAL A 317 -5.89 20.04 1.58
N LYS A 318 -5.24 21.17 1.87
CA LYS A 318 -5.37 22.40 1.07
C LYS A 318 -4.28 22.41 0.00
N THR A 319 -4.67 22.07 -1.22
CA THR A 319 -3.85 22.31 -2.41
C THR A 319 -3.92 23.78 -2.81
N THR A 320 -2.81 24.37 -3.24
CA THR A 320 -2.82 25.74 -3.77
C THR A 320 -3.39 25.77 -5.19
N GLU A 321 -4.25 26.74 -5.50
CA GLU A 321 -4.84 26.94 -6.84
C GLU A 321 -3.78 27.13 -7.96
N ALA A 322 -2.56 27.52 -7.59
CA ALA A 322 -1.40 27.68 -8.48
C ALA A 322 -0.87 26.37 -9.10
N LEU A 323 -1.35 25.20 -8.69
CA LEU A 323 -0.91 23.91 -9.25
C LEU A 323 -1.39 23.67 -10.69
N TRP A 324 -2.50 24.30 -11.08
CA TRP A 324 -3.23 23.94 -12.31
C TRP A 324 -3.01 24.88 -13.49
N SER A 325 -2.37 26.04 -13.25
CA SER A 325 -2.22 27.10 -14.24
C SER A 325 -1.01 26.94 -15.17
N THR A 326 -0.28 25.83 -15.10
CA THR A 326 1.05 25.67 -15.73
C THR A 326 1.18 24.41 -16.59
N PHE A 327 0.07 23.80 -17.02
CA PHE A 327 0.14 22.73 -18.01
C PHE A 327 0.55 23.29 -19.37
N GLU A 328 1.85 23.42 -19.58
CA GLU A 328 2.51 23.71 -20.84
C GLU A 328 3.19 22.43 -21.34
N ASN A 329 3.18 22.21 -22.66
CA ASN A 329 3.90 21.07 -23.21
C ASN A 329 5.40 21.34 -23.12
N LYS A 330 6.11 20.51 -22.37
CA LYS A 330 7.56 20.60 -22.12
C LYS A 330 8.29 19.37 -22.65
N ARG A 331 7.79 18.79 -23.75
CA ARG A 331 8.32 17.55 -24.32
C ARG A 331 9.83 17.60 -24.59
N ASP A 332 10.33 18.73 -25.06
CA ASP A 332 11.75 18.88 -25.42
C ASP A 332 12.64 19.31 -24.24
N GLU A 333 12.04 19.69 -23.10
CA GLU A 333 12.76 20.17 -21.91
C GLU A 333 12.89 19.10 -20.81
N LEU A 334 12.09 18.03 -20.87
CA LEU A 334 11.96 17.06 -19.79
C LEU A 334 12.62 15.71 -20.11
N ASP A 335 13.53 15.29 -19.23
CA ASP A 335 14.10 13.95 -19.24
C ASP A 335 13.14 12.90 -18.67
N ARG A 336 13.12 11.72 -19.30
CA ARG A 336 12.36 10.52 -18.90
C ARG A 336 13.06 9.70 -17.80
N LYS A 337 13.31 10.35 -16.67
CA LYS A 337 13.94 9.72 -15.50
C LYS A 337 13.60 10.51 -14.24
N LEU A 338 13.76 9.88 -13.09
CA LEU A 338 13.84 10.58 -11.82
C LEU A 338 15.06 11.51 -11.83
N GLU A 339 14.92 12.67 -11.20
CA GLU A 339 15.98 13.69 -11.08
C GLU A 339 16.80 13.49 -9.80
N ASN A 340 16.28 12.72 -8.85
CA ASN A 340 16.79 12.55 -7.50
C ASN A 340 17.04 13.91 -6.83
N SER A 341 16.10 14.83 -7.02
CA SER A 341 16.20 16.22 -6.54
C SER A 341 15.31 16.49 -5.33
N VAL A 342 14.37 15.59 -5.04
CA VAL A 342 13.52 15.65 -3.85
C VAL A 342 13.86 14.45 -2.97
N SER A 343 14.37 14.74 -1.78
CA SER A 343 14.68 13.73 -0.76
C SER A 343 14.42 14.29 0.62
N PHE A 344 14.21 13.41 1.59
CA PHE A 344 14.14 13.80 2.99
C PHE A 344 15.53 14.21 3.51
N SER A 345 15.74 15.50 3.83
CA SER A 345 17.00 15.96 4.43
C SER A 345 17.01 15.69 5.94
N GLN A 346 17.74 14.66 6.38
CA GLN A 346 18.00 14.44 7.82
C GLN A 346 18.96 15.47 8.43
N ASN A 347 19.73 16.22 7.62
CA ASN A 347 20.76 17.13 8.13
C ASN A 347 20.22 18.54 8.40
N ARG A 348 20.11 18.86 9.69
CA ARG A 348 19.68 20.15 10.21
C ARG A 348 20.83 21.15 10.47
N GLU A 349 22.03 20.94 9.92
CA GLU A 349 23.20 21.81 10.21
C GLU A 349 23.68 22.73 9.07
N GLU A 350 23.24 22.57 7.81
CA GLU A 350 23.82 23.37 6.69
C GLU A 350 22.91 24.44 6.08
N ARG A 351 21.76 24.78 6.69
CA ARG A 351 20.89 25.87 6.19
C ARG A 351 20.78 27.09 7.11
N SER A 352 21.72 27.25 8.05
CA SER A 352 21.87 28.48 8.86
C SER A 352 23.01 29.39 8.39
N MET A 353 23.70 29.05 7.30
CA MET A 353 24.58 29.97 6.59
C MET A 353 24.10 30.09 5.16
N PHE A 354 23.07 30.91 4.92
CA PHE A 354 22.92 31.85 3.79
C PHE A 354 21.68 32.72 4.02
#